data_AF-A0A7V6CQC8-F1
#
_entry.id   AF-A0A7V6CQC8-F1
#
_cell.length_a   1.000
_cell.length_b   1.000
_cell.length_c   1.000
_cell.angle_alpha   90.00
_cell.angle_beta   90.00
_cell.angle_gamma   90.00
#
_symmetry.space_group_name_H-M   'P 1'
#
loop_
_entity.id
_entity.type
_entity.pdbx_description
1 polymer ?
#
loop_
_entity_poly.entity_id
_entity_poly.type
_entity_poly.pdbx_seq_one_letter_code
_entity_poly.pdbx_strand_id
1 'polypeptide(L)'
;MATESLMTPICWWCSLTSARAVKVVSNFTPIGRRISIMGMAKRILWSAILALMASAALAHEHIVFGRNGNQAVVVEPHDLAMNLQMEREFEELYPGVWGYDWGTEFATEGGHGMGEHVLHSMRLLQIEISPQMQGIRASDGALIFGDPSTGAPGYLDLTHDNSHVGMYFVSNVRPSRANPFIFRFQIVDAEAHDGTMLEDSPIYTITFVPEPASMVALAAGLAIVARRRAYKARA
;
A
#
# COMPACT_ATOMS: atom_id res chain seq x y z
N MET A 1 39.90 -40.23 -5.72
CA MET A 1 38.66 -40.64 -6.40
C MET A 1 37.57 -39.76 -5.81
N ALA A 2 37.24 -38.59 -6.39
CA ALA A 2 36.39 -38.41 -7.59
C ALA A 2 35.03 -39.11 -7.35
N THR A 3 33.87 -38.45 -7.32
CA THR A 3 33.38 -37.39 -8.22
C THR A 3 32.19 -36.60 -7.63
N GLU A 4 32.03 -35.39 -8.16
CA GLU A 4 30.88 -34.49 -8.16
C GLU A 4 29.53 -35.15 -8.53
N SER A 5 28.40 -34.52 -8.15
CA SER A 5 27.41 -34.05 -9.14
C SER A 5 26.38 -33.10 -8.53
N LEU A 6 26.29 -31.92 -9.14
CA LEU A 6 25.19 -30.95 -9.09
C LEU A 6 23.87 -31.53 -9.60
N MET A 7 22.75 -30.95 -9.16
CA MET A 7 21.49 -30.97 -9.92
C MET A 7 20.61 -29.76 -9.60
N THR A 8 20.76 -28.72 -10.43
CA THR A 8 19.67 -27.82 -10.84
C THR A 8 18.92 -28.43 -12.02
N PRO A 9 17.61 -28.21 -12.13
CA PRO A 9 17.02 -27.83 -13.42
C PRO A 9 15.90 -26.76 -13.24
N ILE A 10 15.42 -25.96 -14.20
CA ILE A 10 15.68 -25.81 -15.62
C ILE A 10 15.11 -24.43 -16.01
N CYS A 11 15.87 -23.71 -16.83
CA CYS A 11 15.49 -22.49 -17.52
C CYS A 11 14.67 -22.88 -18.78
N TRP A 12 13.45 -22.38 -18.89
CA TRP A 12 12.66 -22.43 -20.12
C TRP A 12 12.87 -21.13 -20.89
N TRP A 13 13.75 -21.15 -21.89
CA TRP A 13 13.49 -20.63 -23.23
C TRP A 13 14.74 -20.77 -24.10
N CYS A 14 14.65 -21.63 -25.10
CA CYS A 14 15.56 -21.65 -26.21
C CYS A 14 14.77 -21.95 -27.49
N SER A 15 14.92 -21.09 -28.49
CA SER A 15 14.97 -21.37 -29.93
C SER A 15 14.08 -20.47 -30.77
N LEU A 16 14.73 -19.58 -31.54
CA LEU A 16 14.60 -19.54 -33.00
C LEU A 16 15.76 -18.73 -33.62
N THR A 17 16.82 -19.49 -33.91
CA THR A 17 17.68 -19.50 -35.11
C THR A 17 17.82 -18.26 -36.01
N SER A 18 19.08 -17.81 -36.12
CA SER A 18 19.94 -17.74 -37.32
C SER A 18 19.33 -17.38 -38.68
N ALA A 19 19.82 -16.30 -39.32
CA ALA A 19 20.72 -16.41 -40.48
C ALA A 19 21.04 -15.04 -41.16
N ARG A 20 22.34 -14.87 -41.41
CA ARG A 20 23.03 -14.23 -42.55
C ARG A 20 22.61 -12.85 -43.09
N ALA A 21 23.64 -12.01 -43.06
CA ALA A 21 23.84 -10.79 -43.81
C ALA A 21 23.49 -10.88 -45.31
N VAL A 22 22.72 -9.91 -45.78
CA VAL A 22 22.68 -9.47 -47.18
C VAL A 22 23.06 -7.99 -47.20
N LYS A 23 24.14 -7.69 -47.92
CA LYS A 23 24.62 -6.35 -48.19
C LYS A 23 23.75 -5.77 -49.31
N VAL A 24 22.90 -4.79 -49.00
CA VAL A 24 22.23 -3.97 -50.01
C VAL A 24 22.71 -2.54 -49.84
N VAL A 25 23.48 -2.09 -50.83
CA VAL A 25 23.78 -0.68 -51.08
C VAL A 25 22.53 -0.06 -51.69
N SER A 26 21.95 0.95 -51.05
CA SER A 26 21.04 1.89 -51.72
C SER A 26 21.02 3.26 -51.03
N ASN A 27 21.70 4.19 -51.69
CA ASN A 27 21.34 5.59 -51.92
C ASN A 27 20.66 6.38 -50.79
N PHE A 28 21.48 7.28 -50.24
CA PHE A 28 21.04 8.50 -49.55
C PHE A 28 19.99 9.27 -50.37
N THR A 29 18.81 9.42 -49.79
CA THR A 29 17.98 10.63 -49.97
C THR A 29 17.50 11.06 -48.57
N PRO A 30 17.63 12.36 -48.21
CA PRO A 30 17.26 12.82 -46.88
C PRO A 30 15.76 13.06 -46.85
N ILE A 31 14.98 12.07 -46.43
CA ILE A 31 13.58 12.30 -46.05
C ILE A 31 13.59 12.69 -44.57
N GLY A 32 13.41 13.98 -44.33
CA GLY A 32 13.25 14.55 -43.00
C GLY A 32 12.11 13.86 -42.25
N ARG A 33 12.45 12.93 -41.36
CA ARG A 33 11.54 12.48 -40.31
C ARG A 33 11.43 13.63 -39.30
N ARG A 34 10.42 14.47 -39.50
CA ARG A 34 9.80 15.17 -38.37
C ARG A 34 9.37 14.10 -37.38
N ILE A 35 10.18 13.87 -36.36
CA ILE A 35 9.74 13.18 -35.15
C ILE A 35 8.61 14.04 -34.62
N SER A 36 7.38 13.58 -34.85
CA SER A 36 6.19 14.30 -34.41
C SER A 36 6.25 14.41 -32.90
N ILE A 37 6.49 15.63 -32.43
CA ILE A 37 6.52 16.03 -31.01
C ILE A 37 5.23 15.58 -30.30
N MET A 38 4.15 15.40 -31.08
CA MET A 38 2.85 14.86 -30.65
C MET A 38 2.90 13.41 -30.14
N GLY A 39 3.81 12.57 -30.67
CA GLY A 39 3.99 11.18 -30.23
C GLY A 39 4.75 11.05 -28.91
N MET A 40 5.72 11.94 -28.65
CA MET A 40 6.45 12.00 -27.37
C MET A 40 5.60 12.60 -26.26
N ALA A 41 4.82 13.64 -26.54
CA ALA A 41 3.92 14.25 -25.56
C ALA A 41 2.84 13.27 -25.09
N LYS A 42 2.26 12.46 -26.00
CA LYS A 42 1.33 11.38 -25.64
C LYS A 42 2.01 10.33 -24.76
N ARG A 43 3.23 9.90 -25.09
CA ARG A 43 3.96 8.91 -24.27
C ARG A 43 4.25 9.42 -22.86
N ILE A 44 4.66 10.68 -22.70
CA ILE A 44 4.93 11.29 -21.38
C ILE A 44 3.63 11.50 -20.59
N LEU A 45 2.53 11.87 -21.24
CA LEU A 45 1.22 11.98 -20.60
C LEU A 45 0.71 10.62 -20.10
N TRP A 46 0.89 9.56 -20.90
CA TRP A 46 0.62 8.20 -20.46
C TRP A 46 1.54 7.77 -19.32
N SER A 47 2.82 8.13 -19.32
CA SER A 47 3.75 7.87 -18.21
C SER A 47 3.39 8.65 -16.95
N ALA A 48 2.87 9.87 -17.07
CA ALA A 48 2.45 10.70 -15.94
C ALA A 48 1.11 10.22 -15.35
N ILE A 49 0.18 9.74 -16.19
CA ILE A 49 -1.04 9.09 -15.71
C ILE A 49 -0.72 7.72 -15.10
N LEU A 50 0.21 6.95 -15.67
CA LEU A 50 0.71 5.71 -15.05
C LEU A 50 1.46 5.99 -13.74
N ALA A 51 2.22 7.08 -13.65
CA ALA A 51 2.87 7.49 -12.40
C ALA A 51 1.86 8.03 -11.37
N LEU A 52 0.78 8.69 -11.80
CA LEU A 52 -0.30 9.16 -10.94
C LEU A 52 -1.21 8.02 -10.46
N MET A 53 -1.42 7.01 -11.30
CA MET A 53 -2.12 5.76 -10.94
C MET A 53 -1.21 4.84 -10.12
N ALA A 54 0.11 4.87 -10.36
CA ALA A 54 1.09 4.23 -9.49
C ALA A 54 1.22 4.98 -8.16
N SER A 55 0.94 6.29 -8.12
CA SER A 55 0.90 7.06 -6.88
C SER A 55 -0.42 6.91 -6.11
N ALA A 56 -1.55 6.74 -6.81
CA ALA A 56 -2.82 6.33 -6.19
C ALA A 56 -2.83 4.83 -5.80
N ALA A 57 -1.80 4.08 -6.20
CA ALA A 57 -1.49 2.75 -5.71
C ALA A 57 -0.36 2.76 -4.64
N LEU A 58 0.04 3.93 -4.13
CA LEU A 58 1.02 4.02 -3.05
C LEU A 58 0.36 3.64 -1.73
N ALA A 59 0.87 2.54 -1.17
CA ALA A 59 0.65 2.04 0.18
C ALA A 59 -0.79 1.71 0.59
N HIS A 60 -1.48 0.88 -0.18
CA HIS A 60 -2.52 0.04 0.41
C HIS A 60 -1.84 -0.98 1.33
N GLU A 61 -1.74 -0.66 2.62
CA GLU A 61 -1.04 -1.52 3.58
C GLU A 61 -2.02 -2.46 4.26
N HIS A 62 -1.78 -3.76 4.11
CA HIS A 62 -2.56 -4.79 4.76
C HIS A 62 -1.96 -5.14 6.13
N ILE A 63 -2.81 -5.06 7.16
CA ILE A 63 -2.52 -5.63 8.47
C ILE A 63 -3.08 -7.04 8.49
N VAL A 64 -2.18 -8.01 8.57
CA VAL A 64 -2.52 -9.43 8.55
C VAL A 64 -2.55 -9.95 9.98
N PHE A 65 -3.65 -10.58 10.35
CA PHE A 65 -3.91 -11.10 11.68
C PHE A 65 -3.85 -12.62 11.68
N GLY A 66 -3.30 -13.19 12.74
CA GLY A 66 -3.16 -14.63 12.89
C GLY A 66 -3.11 -15.04 14.35
N ARG A 67 -2.53 -16.21 14.59
CA ARG A 67 -2.46 -16.83 15.91
C ARG A 67 -1.01 -17.21 16.23
N ASN A 68 -0.57 -16.92 17.44
CA ASN A 68 0.67 -17.45 18.01
C ASN A 68 0.37 -18.14 19.33
N GLY A 69 0.45 -19.48 19.34
CA GLY A 69 0.05 -20.27 20.50
C GLY A 69 -1.43 -20.08 20.83
N ASN A 70 -1.75 -19.54 22.00
CA ASN A 70 -3.13 -19.28 22.44
C ASN A 70 -3.59 -17.83 22.28
N GLN A 71 -2.82 -16.98 21.58
CA GLN A 71 -3.08 -15.55 21.49
C GLN A 71 -3.29 -15.12 20.03
N ALA A 72 -4.24 -14.20 19.80
CA ALA A 72 -4.38 -13.53 18.52
C ALA A 72 -3.30 -12.45 18.35
N VAL A 73 -2.67 -12.38 17.19
CA VAL A 73 -1.54 -11.47 16.95
C VAL A 73 -1.57 -10.85 15.56
N VAL A 74 -0.98 -9.67 15.43
CA VAL A 74 -0.54 -9.13 14.14
C VAL A 74 0.64 -9.96 13.64
N VAL A 75 0.53 -10.47 12.42
CA VAL A 75 1.56 -11.23 11.69
C VAL A 75 2.30 -10.32 10.72
N GLU A 76 1.58 -9.43 10.04
CA GLU A 76 2.16 -8.41 9.16
C GLU A 76 1.45 -7.07 9.38
N PRO A 77 2.16 -5.94 9.22
CA PRO A 77 3.55 -5.79 8.79
C PRO A 77 4.54 -6.21 9.88
N HIS A 78 5.73 -6.64 9.46
CA HIS A 78 6.76 -7.18 10.35
C HIS A 78 7.15 -6.23 11.50
N ASP A 79 7.21 -4.92 11.23
CA ASP A 79 7.53 -3.93 12.27
C ASP A 79 6.50 -3.93 13.40
N LEU A 80 5.22 -3.99 13.04
CA LEU A 80 4.11 -4.02 14.01
C LEU A 80 4.03 -5.36 14.73
N ALA A 81 4.27 -6.47 14.01
CA ALA A 81 4.28 -7.81 14.58
C ALA A 81 5.40 -8.00 15.61
N MET A 82 6.61 -7.48 15.34
CA MET A 82 7.78 -7.69 16.21
C MET A 82 7.93 -6.63 17.31
N ASN A 83 7.69 -5.36 16.98
CA ASN A 83 7.96 -4.26 17.91
C ASN A 83 6.70 -3.74 18.61
N LEU A 84 5.51 -4.26 18.25
CA LEU A 84 4.20 -3.76 18.67
C LEU A 84 3.95 -2.31 18.28
N GLN A 85 4.84 -1.72 17.49
CA GLN A 85 4.77 -0.34 17.05
C GLN A 85 5.34 -0.18 15.64
N MET A 86 4.76 0.72 14.87
CA MET A 86 5.29 1.12 13.58
C MET A 86 5.07 2.60 13.29
N GLU A 87 5.91 3.16 12.42
CA GLU A 87 5.78 4.53 11.90
C GLU A 87 5.30 4.46 10.45
N ARG A 88 4.32 5.29 10.08
CA ARG A 88 3.77 5.39 8.73
C ARG A 88 3.61 6.83 8.30
N GLU A 89 3.72 7.07 7.00
CA GLU A 89 3.56 8.39 6.42
C GLU A 89 2.06 8.71 6.27
N PHE A 90 1.68 9.92 6.64
CA PHE A 90 0.33 10.45 6.46
C PHE A 90 0.35 11.42 5.27
N GLU A 91 -0.33 11.03 4.20
CA GLU A 91 -0.23 11.66 2.89
C GLU A 91 -1.39 12.62 2.63
N GLU A 92 -1.22 13.59 1.73
CA GLU A 92 -2.29 14.48 1.32
C GLU A 92 -3.14 13.79 0.24
N LEU A 93 -4.35 13.35 0.60
CA LEU A 93 -5.29 12.70 -0.33
C LEU A 93 -5.99 13.72 -1.23
N TYR A 94 -6.40 14.84 -0.63
CA TYR A 94 -6.99 16.00 -1.29
C TYR A 94 -6.48 17.28 -0.62
N PRO A 95 -6.54 18.45 -1.29
CA PRO A 95 -6.13 19.70 -0.66
C PRO A 95 -6.78 19.92 0.72
N GLY A 96 -5.97 19.85 1.78
CA GLY A 96 -6.43 19.99 3.17
C GLY A 96 -7.05 18.74 3.81
N VAL A 97 -7.03 17.59 3.13
CA VAL A 97 -7.43 16.28 3.67
C VAL A 97 -6.24 15.34 3.60
N TRP A 98 -5.81 14.90 4.78
CA TRP A 98 -4.70 13.99 4.95
C TRP A 98 -5.22 12.61 5.32
N GLY A 99 -4.53 11.56 4.90
CA GLY A 99 -4.95 10.22 5.24
C GLY A 99 -3.92 9.14 5.01
N TYR A 100 -4.35 7.94 5.37
CA TYR A 100 -3.59 6.70 5.25
C TYR A 100 -4.55 5.56 4.92
N ASP A 101 -4.20 4.75 3.93
CA ASP A 101 -4.99 3.59 3.48
C ASP A 101 -4.60 2.33 4.27
N TRP A 102 -5.60 1.62 4.78
CA TRP A 102 -5.46 0.45 5.63
C TRP A 102 -6.35 -0.68 5.13
N GLY A 103 -5.78 -1.86 4.94
CA GLY A 103 -6.53 -3.12 4.76
C GLY A 103 -6.39 -4.03 5.98
N THR A 104 -7.42 -4.81 6.30
CA THR A 104 -7.32 -5.95 7.22
C THR A 104 -7.24 -7.25 6.42
N GLU A 105 -6.63 -8.30 6.96
CA GLU A 105 -6.68 -9.64 6.37
C GLU A 105 -6.40 -10.72 7.43
N PHE A 106 -6.94 -11.92 7.26
CA PHE A 106 -6.56 -13.08 8.09
C PHE A 106 -5.48 -13.91 7.41
N ALA A 107 -4.42 -14.23 8.14
CA ALA A 107 -3.37 -15.13 7.71
C ALA A 107 -3.95 -16.48 7.29
N THR A 108 -3.38 -17.08 6.24
CA THR A 108 -3.73 -18.40 5.73
C THR A 108 -2.65 -19.43 6.06
N GLU A 109 -3.05 -20.67 6.32
CA GLU A 109 -2.12 -21.79 6.50
C GLU A 109 -1.27 -21.98 5.23
N GLY A 110 0.06 -21.84 5.34
CA GLY A 110 1.00 -21.95 4.21
C GLY A 110 1.40 -20.61 3.56
N GLY A 111 0.96 -19.47 4.11
CA GLY A 111 1.27 -18.14 3.58
C GLY A 111 0.18 -17.60 2.64
N HIS A 112 0.33 -16.33 2.25
CA HIS A 112 -0.68 -15.48 1.59
C HIS A 112 -1.52 -16.19 0.51
N GLY A 113 -2.81 -16.36 0.78
CA GLY A 113 -3.85 -16.66 -0.20
C GLY A 113 -3.98 -18.12 -0.68
N MET A 114 -3.26 -19.07 -0.08
CA MET A 114 -3.20 -20.48 -0.56
C MET A 114 -3.63 -21.53 0.48
N GLY A 115 -4.41 -21.15 1.50
CA GLY A 115 -4.87 -22.09 2.54
C GLY A 115 -6.09 -21.58 3.34
N GLU A 116 -6.54 -22.38 4.31
CA GLU A 116 -7.61 -21.96 5.23
C GLU A 116 -7.13 -20.81 6.13
N HIS A 117 -8.03 -19.88 6.46
CA HIS A 117 -7.73 -18.79 7.38
C HIS A 117 -7.49 -19.32 8.78
N VAL A 118 -6.44 -18.84 9.44
CA VAL A 118 -6.05 -19.25 10.80
C VAL A 118 -7.07 -18.79 11.85
N LEU A 119 -7.73 -17.67 11.60
CA LEU A 119 -8.77 -17.09 12.44
C LEU A 119 -10.15 -17.27 11.80
N HIS A 120 -11.15 -17.53 12.64
CA HIS A 120 -12.56 -17.53 12.26
C HIS A 120 -13.20 -16.15 12.47
N SER A 121 -12.94 -15.53 13.61
CA SER A 121 -13.46 -14.20 13.94
C SER A 121 -12.53 -13.46 14.90
N MET A 122 -12.62 -12.14 14.93
CA MET A 122 -11.99 -11.29 15.94
C MET A 122 -12.60 -9.88 15.95
N ARG A 123 -12.36 -9.15 17.03
CA ARG A 123 -12.69 -7.73 17.14
C ARG A 123 -11.42 -6.90 17.30
N LEU A 124 -11.27 -5.87 16.46
CA LEU A 124 -10.30 -4.81 16.66
C LEU A 124 -10.90 -3.73 17.53
N LEU A 125 -10.37 -3.55 18.73
CA LEU A 125 -10.80 -2.55 19.70
C LEU A 125 -9.89 -1.32 19.64
N GLN A 126 -10.48 -0.14 19.48
CA GLN A 126 -9.76 1.12 19.62
C GLN A 126 -9.43 1.37 21.10
N ILE A 127 -8.14 1.50 21.38
CA ILE A 127 -7.64 1.92 22.69
C ILE A 127 -7.46 3.44 22.71
N GLU A 128 -6.86 3.97 21.64
CA GLU A 128 -6.58 5.39 21.51
C GLU A 128 -6.57 5.78 20.03
N ILE A 129 -7.11 6.95 19.72
CA ILE A 129 -6.96 7.58 18.41
C ILE A 129 -6.74 9.07 18.64
N SER A 130 -5.82 9.68 17.90
CA SER A 130 -5.63 11.14 17.97
C SER A 130 -6.95 11.85 17.66
N PRO A 131 -7.34 12.89 18.43
CA PRO A 131 -8.66 13.54 18.29
C PRO A 131 -8.94 14.14 16.91
N GLN A 132 -7.89 14.45 16.15
CA GLN A 132 -7.98 15.01 14.81
C GLN A 132 -8.20 13.94 13.73
N MET A 133 -8.16 12.65 14.10
CA MET A 133 -8.17 11.53 13.16
C MET A 133 -9.44 10.69 13.33
N GLN A 134 -9.93 10.18 12.20
CA GLN A 134 -11.09 9.30 12.11
C GLN A 134 -10.75 8.11 11.23
N GLY A 135 -11.22 6.92 11.60
CA GLY A 135 -11.14 5.72 10.76
C GLY A 135 -12.49 5.46 10.10
N ILE A 136 -12.52 5.51 8.78
CA ILE A 136 -13.73 5.28 7.98
C ILE A 136 -13.57 4.01 7.13
N ARG A 137 -14.66 3.26 6.94
CA ARG A 137 -14.66 2.10 6.05
C ARG A 137 -14.65 2.54 4.59
N ALA A 138 -13.80 1.92 3.78
CA ALA A 138 -13.65 2.29 2.37
C ALA A 138 -14.89 1.99 1.51
N SER A 139 -15.67 0.95 1.87
CA SER A 139 -16.80 0.50 1.06
C SER A 139 -18.04 1.40 1.12
N ASP A 140 -18.34 1.94 2.31
CA ASP A 140 -19.59 2.67 2.59
C ASP A 140 -19.34 4.04 3.26
N GLY A 141 -18.09 4.37 3.60
CA GLY A 141 -17.73 5.59 4.32
C GLY A 141 -18.19 5.61 5.77
N ALA A 142 -18.62 4.48 6.33
CA ALA A 142 -19.08 4.40 7.71
C ALA A 142 -17.93 4.72 8.67
N LEU A 143 -18.23 5.52 9.70
CA LEU A 143 -17.28 5.84 10.76
C LEU A 143 -17.13 4.62 11.68
N ILE A 144 -15.89 4.15 11.85
CA ILE A 144 -15.54 3.00 12.70
C ILE A 144 -14.77 3.47 13.92
N PHE A 145 -13.77 4.32 13.71
CA PHE A 145 -12.84 4.79 14.74
C PHE A 145 -12.85 6.31 14.82
N GLY A 146 -12.67 6.84 16.03
CA GLY A 146 -12.73 8.27 16.30
C GLY A 146 -12.88 8.56 17.79
N ASP A 147 -12.80 9.84 18.14
CA ASP A 147 -13.11 10.30 19.50
C ASP A 147 -14.57 9.98 19.86
N PRO A 148 -14.92 9.67 21.12
CA PRO A 148 -16.30 9.36 21.51
C PRO A 148 -17.34 10.42 21.07
N SER A 149 -16.94 11.69 20.95
CA SER A 149 -17.81 12.77 20.45
C SER A 149 -18.20 12.64 18.98
N THR A 150 -17.46 11.86 18.19
CA THR A 150 -17.71 11.65 16.76
C THR A 150 -18.83 10.64 16.48
N GLY A 151 -19.27 9.88 17.50
CA GLY A 151 -20.25 8.81 17.34
C GLY A 151 -19.66 7.53 16.73
N ALA A 152 -18.33 7.40 16.66
CA ALA A 152 -17.65 6.19 16.23
C ALA A 152 -17.95 5.02 17.20
N PRO A 153 -18.17 3.79 16.69
CA PRO A 153 -18.35 2.62 17.55
C PRO A 153 -17.08 2.27 18.35
N GLY A 154 -15.89 2.63 17.85
CA GLY A 154 -14.62 2.36 18.51
C GLY A 154 -14.16 0.91 18.40
N TYR A 155 -14.78 0.12 17.53
CA TYR A 155 -14.38 -1.25 17.25
C TYR A 155 -14.73 -1.65 15.81
N LEU A 156 -14.02 -2.66 15.29
CA LEU A 156 -14.31 -3.32 14.03
C LEU A 156 -14.38 -4.84 14.23
N ASP A 157 -15.51 -5.42 13.90
CA ASP A 157 -15.70 -6.88 13.91
C ASP A 157 -15.28 -7.46 12.57
N LEU A 158 -14.42 -8.46 12.61
CA LEU A 158 -13.95 -9.24 11.47
C LEU A 158 -14.31 -10.72 11.65
N THR A 159 -14.66 -11.37 10.57
CA THR A 159 -15.04 -12.77 10.43
C THR A 159 -14.37 -13.34 9.20
N HIS A 160 -14.38 -14.66 9.07
CA HIS A 160 -13.87 -15.36 7.90
C HIS A 160 -14.39 -14.77 6.58
N ASP A 161 -15.69 -14.43 6.53
CA ASP A 161 -16.35 -13.91 5.32
C ASP A 161 -16.07 -12.43 5.03
N ASN A 162 -15.61 -11.67 6.03
CA ASN A 162 -15.36 -10.23 5.91
C ASN A 162 -13.98 -9.81 6.42
N SER A 163 -13.01 -10.74 6.44
CA SER A 163 -11.67 -10.50 7.00
C SER A 163 -10.88 -9.45 6.22
N HIS A 164 -11.26 -9.20 4.96
CA HIS A 164 -10.66 -8.21 4.07
C HIS A 164 -11.46 -6.89 4.02
N VAL A 165 -11.29 -6.04 5.04
CA VAL A 165 -11.92 -4.71 5.12
C VAL A 165 -10.89 -3.62 4.81
N GLY A 166 -11.15 -2.86 3.75
CA GLY A 166 -10.46 -1.61 3.48
C GLY A 166 -11.00 -0.47 4.35
N MET A 167 -10.11 0.38 4.84
CA MET A 167 -10.38 1.53 5.67
C MET A 167 -9.43 2.69 5.33
N TYR A 168 -9.86 3.90 5.65
CA TYR A 168 -9.02 5.09 5.61
C TYR A 168 -8.95 5.72 6.99
N PHE A 169 -7.74 5.99 7.46
CA PHE A 169 -7.53 6.96 8.52
C PHE A 169 -7.44 8.34 7.88
N VAL A 170 -8.28 9.28 8.30
CA VAL A 170 -8.40 10.61 7.69
C VAL A 170 -8.36 11.72 8.72
N SER A 171 -7.83 12.88 8.32
CA SER A 171 -7.82 14.10 9.11
C SER A 171 -7.87 15.34 8.22
N ASN A 172 -8.42 16.45 8.75
CA ASN A 172 -8.32 17.78 8.16
C ASN A 172 -7.08 18.56 8.66
N VAL A 173 -6.25 17.94 9.50
CA VAL A 173 -5.02 18.51 10.03
C VAL A 173 -3.84 17.63 9.61
N ARG A 174 -2.75 18.25 9.16
CA ARG A 174 -1.51 17.53 8.86
C ARG A 174 -0.79 17.18 10.17
N PRO A 175 -0.36 15.92 10.39
CA PRO A 175 0.51 15.61 11.51
C PRO A 175 1.86 16.32 11.37
N SER A 176 2.59 16.44 12.47
CA SER A 176 3.96 16.97 12.45
C SER A 176 4.90 15.98 13.13
N ARG A 177 6.20 16.04 12.86
CA ARG A 177 7.16 15.17 13.59
C ARG A 177 7.20 15.47 15.09
N ALA A 178 6.87 16.69 15.51
CA ALA A 178 6.78 17.07 16.92
C ALA A 178 5.46 16.61 17.58
N ASN A 179 4.40 16.51 16.79
CA ASN A 179 3.07 16.05 17.21
C ASN A 179 2.54 15.08 16.14
N PRO A 180 3.01 13.82 16.14
CA PRO A 180 2.49 12.82 15.22
C PRO A 180 1.07 12.41 15.62
N PHE A 181 0.30 11.85 14.69
CA PHE A 181 -0.94 11.18 15.06
C PHE A 181 -0.64 9.76 15.52
N ILE A 182 -1.48 9.26 16.42
CA ILE A 182 -1.32 7.96 17.05
C ILE A 182 -2.66 7.23 16.92
N PHE A 183 -2.59 5.97 16.52
CA PHE A 183 -3.68 5.01 16.63
C PHE A 183 -3.17 3.81 17.42
N ARG A 184 -3.90 3.44 18.48
CA ARG A 184 -3.61 2.27 19.29
C ARG A 184 -4.82 1.38 19.34
N PHE A 185 -4.59 0.09 19.11
CA PHE A 185 -5.66 -0.90 19.07
C PHE A 185 -5.21 -2.21 19.71
N GLN A 186 -6.20 -3.02 20.05
CA GLN A 186 -6.01 -4.36 20.59
C GLN A 186 -6.94 -5.32 19.84
N ILE A 187 -6.50 -6.57 19.65
CA ILE A 187 -7.35 -7.64 19.16
C ILE A 187 -7.98 -8.31 20.38
N VAL A 188 -9.31 -8.39 20.39
CA VAL A 188 -10.11 -8.98 21.46
C VAL A 188 -11.15 -9.91 20.86
N ASP A 189 -11.76 -10.76 21.70
CA ASP A 189 -12.83 -11.69 21.31
C ASP A 189 -12.46 -12.54 20.07
N ALA A 190 -11.20 -12.97 19.97
CA ALA A 190 -10.71 -13.71 18.81
C ALA A 190 -11.00 -15.21 18.92
N GLU A 191 -11.39 -15.81 17.81
CA GLU A 191 -11.71 -17.22 17.67
C GLU A 191 -10.87 -17.81 16.53
N ALA A 192 -10.14 -18.88 16.81
CA ALA A 192 -9.41 -19.64 15.80
C ALA A 192 -10.37 -20.46 14.92
N HIS A 193 -9.90 -20.89 13.75
CA HIS A 193 -10.70 -21.70 12.82
C HIS A 193 -11.23 -23.02 13.43
N ASP A 194 -10.53 -23.56 14.43
CA ASP A 194 -10.93 -24.76 15.18
C ASP A 194 -12.00 -24.49 16.26
N GLY A 195 -12.48 -23.24 16.40
CA GLY A 195 -13.45 -22.81 17.42
C GLY A 195 -12.83 -22.49 18.79
N THR A 196 -11.50 -22.49 18.91
CA THR A 196 -10.82 -22.14 20.16
C THR A 196 -10.84 -20.63 20.37
N MET A 197 -11.34 -20.18 21.52
CA MET A 197 -11.22 -18.78 21.94
C MET A 197 -9.77 -18.48 22.31
N LEU A 198 -9.24 -17.40 21.74
CA LEU A 198 -7.87 -16.94 21.96
C LEU A 198 -7.84 -15.84 23.02
N GLU A 199 -6.67 -15.68 23.64
CA GLU A 199 -6.38 -14.56 24.52
C GLU A 199 -6.25 -13.25 23.74
N ASP A 200 -6.61 -12.15 24.40
CA ASP A 200 -6.44 -10.79 23.87
C ASP A 200 -4.98 -10.54 23.50
N SER A 201 -4.77 -9.81 22.41
CA SER A 201 -3.43 -9.45 21.95
C SER A 201 -2.77 -8.41 22.86
N PRO A 202 -1.46 -8.18 22.72
CA PRO A 202 -0.85 -6.92 23.16
C PRO A 202 -1.49 -5.72 22.46
N ILE A 203 -1.26 -4.52 22.99
CA ILE A 203 -1.69 -3.27 22.36
C ILE A 203 -0.68 -2.89 21.27
N TYR A 204 -1.18 -2.72 20.05
CA TYR A 204 -0.43 -2.29 18.90
C TYR A 204 -0.51 -0.77 18.74
N THR A 205 0.59 -0.15 18.31
CA THR A 205 0.68 1.31 18.16
C THR A 205 1.14 1.69 16.75
N ILE A 206 0.39 2.57 16.10
CA ILE A 206 0.76 3.09 14.79
C ILE A 206 0.90 4.59 14.91
N THR A 207 2.09 5.08 14.56
CA THR A 207 2.45 6.49 14.62
C THR A 207 2.48 7.05 13.21
N PHE A 208 1.65 8.04 12.94
CA PHE A 208 1.57 8.72 11.66
C PHE A 208 2.37 10.02 11.67
N VAL A 209 3.38 10.08 10.80
CA VAL A 209 4.25 11.25 10.61
C VAL A 209 3.95 11.95 9.30
N PRO A 210 4.26 13.24 9.15
CA PRO A 210 4.09 13.90 7.87
C PRO A 210 4.99 13.27 6.80
N GLU A 211 4.44 13.11 5.60
CA GLU A 211 5.22 12.78 4.40
C GLU A 211 6.45 13.74 4.29
N PRO A 212 7.65 13.22 3.97
CA PRO A 212 8.84 14.02 3.76
C PRO A 212 8.59 15.13 2.73
N ALA A 213 8.99 16.35 3.06
CA ALA A 213 8.83 17.52 2.17
C ALA A 213 9.43 17.35 0.77
N SER A 214 10.32 16.37 0.57
CA SER A 214 10.93 16.01 -0.71
C SER A 214 9.92 15.53 -1.76
N MET A 215 8.86 14.82 -1.38
CA MET A 215 7.83 14.33 -2.32
C MET A 215 6.94 15.48 -2.79
N VAL A 216 6.49 16.33 -1.88
CA VAL A 216 5.77 17.57 -2.19
C VAL A 216 6.62 18.50 -3.08
N ALA A 217 7.92 18.63 -2.79
CA ALA A 217 8.84 19.41 -3.61
C ALA A 217 9.03 18.80 -5.01
N LEU A 218 9.05 17.47 -5.14
CA LEU A 218 9.12 16.78 -6.43
C LEU A 218 7.83 17.04 -7.25
N ALA A 219 6.67 16.93 -6.63
CA ALA A 219 5.37 17.22 -7.27
C ALA A 219 5.27 18.69 -7.71
N ALA A 220 5.69 19.63 -6.85
CA ALA A 220 5.75 21.06 -7.19
C ALA A 220 6.75 21.34 -8.32
N GLY A 221 7.92 20.69 -8.31
CA GLY A 221 8.93 20.78 -9.35
C GLY A 221 8.40 20.31 -10.71
N LEU A 222 7.68 19.19 -10.74
CA LEU A 222 7.04 18.66 -11.95
C LEU A 222 5.92 19.59 -12.46
N ALA A 223 5.12 20.18 -11.57
CA ALA A 223 4.08 21.14 -11.93
C ALA A 223 4.67 22.41 -12.57
N ILE A 224 5.79 22.94 -12.05
CA ILE A 224 6.48 24.09 -12.62
C ILE A 224 7.04 23.77 -14.01
N VAL A 225 7.63 22.58 -14.19
CA VAL A 225 8.16 22.14 -15.50
C VAL A 225 7.03 21.98 -16.53
N ALA A 226 5.90 21.38 -16.12
CA ALA A 226 4.71 21.25 -16.98
C ALA A 226 4.15 22.62 -17.39
N ARG A 227 4.04 23.55 -16.43
CA ARG A 227 3.57 24.92 -16.69
C ARG A 227 4.52 25.67 -17.63
N ARG A 228 5.83 25.58 -17.44
CA ARG A 228 6.83 26.20 -18.35
C ARG A 228 6.75 25.65 -19.78
N ARG A 229 6.49 24.36 -19.95
CA ARG A 229 6.29 23.75 -21.28
C ARG A 229 4.98 24.22 -21.93
N ALA A 230 3.92 24.39 -21.16
CA ALA A 230 2.65 24.90 -21.67
C ALA A 230 2.75 26.36 -22.16
N TYR A 231 3.51 27.22 -21.45
CA TYR A 231 3.77 28.59 -21.92
C TYR A 231 4.62 28.62 -23.20
N LYS A 232 5.67 27.79 -23.28
CA LYS A 232 6.51 27.71 -24.50
C LYS A 232 5.80 27.11 -25.71
N ALA A 233 4.71 26.37 -25.52
CA ALA A 233 3.91 25.81 -26.61
C ALA A 233 2.82 26.78 -27.14
N ARG A 234 2.58 27.89 -26.43
CA ARG A 234 1.63 28.95 -26.81
C ARG A 234 2.32 30.21 -27.38
N ALA A 235 3.64 30.29 -27.30
CA ALA A 235 4.47 31.30 -27.96
C ALA A 235 4.98 30.73 -29.29
#